data_AF-A0AA43CAQ9-F1
#
_entry.id   AF-A0AA43CAQ9-F1
#
_cell.length_a   1.000
_cell.length_b   1.000
_cell.length_c   1.000
_cell.angle_alpha   90.00
_cell.angle_beta   90.00
_cell.angle_gamma   90.00
#
_symmetry.space_group_name_H-M   'P 1'
#
loop_
_entity.id
_entity.type
_entity.pdbx_description
1 polymer ?
#
loop_
_entity_poly.entity_id
_entity_poly.type
_entity_poly.pdbx_seq_one_letter_code
_entity_poly.pdbx_strand_id
1 'polypeptide(L)'
;MTTLIPIELIASKIYFIRNMKVMLDRDLAELYEVETKALKQAVRRNIDRFPADFMFELTKDEYQSLRSQIVTLKRGQHSKYAPFAFTEHGVLMLSSVLNSERAIQVNIQIVRTFTKLREMLSTHKDLKRKIESMEKKYDEQFQIVFEAIKQLLSEEDKPKKKIGYTVKEKQKAYGKSVKKKKPSTDGSFTPKAKKIWEAIPGIIQFKILNNVWCVQCRKESSIGNLSGKIESGMLVLRGTCTTCGGDVARVIENE
;
A
#
# COMPACT_ATOMS: atom_id res chain seq x y z
N MET A 1 -37.52 -17.27 23.74
CA MET A 1 -37.24 -16.57 22.47
C MET A 1 -35.76 -16.26 22.43
N THR A 2 -34.97 -17.00 21.65
CA THR A 2 -33.53 -16.76 21.49
C THR A 2 -33.32 -15.47 20.70
N THR A 3 -32.91 -14.40 21.36
CA THR A 3 -32.53 -13.13 20.72
C THR A 3 -31.23 -13.34 19.95
N LEU A 4 -31.36 -13.81 18.72
CA LEU A 4 -30.25 -13.98 17.78
C LEU A 4 -29.60 -12.61 17.56
N ILE A 5 -28.39 -12.42 18.06
CA ILE A 5 -27.61 -11.21 17.79
C ILE A 5 -27.21 -11.25 16.31
N PRO A 6 -27.48 -10.18 15.53
CA PRO A 6 -27.07 -10.12 14.13
C PRO A 6 -25.54 -10.21 13.98
N ILE A 7 -25.09 -10.92 12.94
CA ILE A 7 -23.66 -11.09 12.64
C ILE A 7 -23.01 -9.73 12.35
N GLU A 8 -23.76 -8.81 11.73
CA GLU A 8 -23.34 -7.45 11.40
C GLU A 8 -22.99 -6.65 12.66
N LEU A 9 -23.77 -6.85 13.73
CA LEU A 9 -23.56 -6.16 15.00
C LEU A 9 -22.26 -6.66 15.67
N ILE A 10 -21.99 -7.96 15.62
CA ILE A 10 -20.72 -8.52 16.12
C ILE A 10 -19.56 -8.02 15.26
N ALA A 11 -19.69 -8.06 13.93
CA ALA A 11 -18.65 -7.60 13.01
C ALA A 11 -18.27 -6.14 13.22
N SER A 12 -19.25 -5.27 13.54
CA SER A 12 -19.00 -3.86 13.85
C SER A 12 -18.17 -3.60 15.11
N LYS A 13 -18.08 -4.61 15.99
CA LYS A 13 -17.34 -4.58 17.26
C LYS A 13 -15.98 -5.31 17.19
N ILE A 14 -15.57 -5.73 16.00
CA ILE A 14 -14.25 -6.33 15.75
C ILE A 14 -13.30 -5.24 15.25
N TYR A 15 -12.20 -5.08 15.96
CA TYR A 15 -11.15 -4.10 15.66
C TYR A 15 -9.89 -4.78 15.16
N PHE A 16 -9.07 -4.05 14.41
CA PHE A 16 -7.77 -4.52 13.95
C PHE A 16 -6.67 -3.79 14.73
N ILE A 17 -6.05 -4.47 15.69
CA ILE A 17 -5.04 -3.91 16.60
C ILE A 17 -3.86 -4.88 16.66
N ARG A 18 -2.63 -4.36 16.56
CA ARG A 18 -1.39 -5.18 16.49
C ARG A 18 -1.45 -6.29 15.44
N ASN A 19 -2.05 -6.00 14.28
CA ASN A 19 -2.26 -6.95 13.20
C ASN A 19 -3.18 -8.15 13.55
N MET A 20 -3.93 -8.05 14.65
CA MET A 20 -4.85 -9.08 15.13
C MET A 20 -6.28 -8.54 15.13
N LYS A 21 -7.23 -9.41 14.82
CA LYS A 21 -8.66 -9.12 15.01
C LYS A 21 -9.00 -9.32 16.48
N VAL A 22 -9.47 -8.27 17.13
CA VAL A 22 -9.76 -8.25 18.57
C VAL A 22 -11.11 -7.61 18.87
N MET A 23 -11.73 -8.03 19.97
CA MET A 23 -12.92 -7.39 20.55
C MET A 23 -12.55 -6.79 21.91
N LEU A 24 -13.13 -5.63 22.24
CA LEU A 24 -12.87 -4.95 23.50
C LEU A 24 -13.78 -5.47 24.61
N ASP A 25 -13.27 -5.44 25.85
CA ASP A 25 -14.03 -5.73 27.06
C ASP A 25 -15.40 -5.03 27.15
N ARG A 26 -15.48 -3.75 26.77
CA ARG A 26 -16.70 -2.95 26.80
C ARG A 26 -17.77 -3.50 25.86
N ASP A 27 -17.34 -3.93 24.69
CA ASP A 27 -18.19 -4.38 23.60
C ASP A 27 -18.66 -5.80 23.89
N LEU A 28 -17.77 -6.66 24.40
CA LEU A 28 -18.11 -7.98 24.88
C LEU A 28 -19.08 -7.95 26.07
N ALA A 29 -18.86 -7.05 27.03
CA ALA A 29 -19.74 -6.90 28.17
C ALA A 29 -21.16 -6.49 27.75
N GLU A 30 -21.29 -5.58 26.78
CA GLU A 30 -22.57 -5.20 26.19
C GLU A 30 -23.26 -6.38 25.51
N LEU A 31 -22.52 -7.18 24.72
CA LEU A 31 -23.07 -8.36 24.05
C LEU A 31 -23.51 -9.45 25.03
N TYR A 32 -22.76 -9.65 26.11
CA TYR A 32 -23.08 -10.61 27.16
C TYR A 32 -24.11 -10.12 28.18
N GLU A 33 -24.53 -8.85 28.09
CA GLU A 33 -25.44 -8.21 29.05
C GLU A 33 -24.90 -8.25 30.49
N VAL A 34 -23.59 -8.04 30.64
CA VAL A 34 -22.90 -7.97 31.93
C VAL A 34 -22.22 -6.62 32.11
N GLU A 35 -21.95 -6.24 33.35
CA GLU A 35 -21.13 -5.06 33.61
C GLU A 35 -19.68 -5.28 33.16
N THR A 36 -19.08 -4.26 32.54
CA THR A 36 -17.65 -4.28 32.16
C THR A 36 -16.72 -4.58 33.33
N LYS A 37 -17.06 -4.08 34.52
CA LYS A 37 -16.31 -4.37 35.76
C LYS A 37 -16.40 -5.85 36.15
N ALA A 38 -17.60 -6.44 36.08
CA ALA A 38 -17.82 -7.85 36.39
C ALA A 38 -17.05 -8.76 35.42
N LEU A 39 -17.06 -8.43 34.11
CA LEU A 39 -16.27 -9.14 33.10
C LEU A 39 -14.77 -9.10 33.43
N LYS A 40 -14.21 -7.91 33.70
CA LYS A 40 -12.81 -7.74 34.08
C LYS A 40 -12.45 -8.53 35.33
N GLN A 41 -13.33 -8.52 36.32
CA GLN A 41 -13.12 -9.26 37.56
C GLN A 41 -13.09 -10.77 37.32
N ALA A 42 -14.01 -11.28 36.49
CA ALA A 42 -14.07 -12.70 36.15
C ALA A 42 -12.81 -13.16 35.40
N VAL A 43 -12.31 -12.34 34.48
CA VAL A 43 -11.04 -12.58 33.75
C VAL A 43 -9.85 -12.58 34.71
N ARG A 44 -9.73 -11.58 35.59
CA ARG A 44 -8.63 -11.51 36.56
C ARG A 44 -8.60 -12.70 37.53
N ARG A 45 -9.76 -13.25 37.90
CA ARG A 45 -9.84 -14.46 38.73
C ARG A 45 -9.39 -15.73 38.00
N ASN A 46 -9.40 -15.71 36.67
CA ASN A 46 -9.07 -16.85 35.81
C ASN A 46 -7.88 -16.52 34.90
N ILE A 47 -6.94 -15.70 35.35
CA ILE A 47 -5.90 -15.12 34.49
C ILE A 47 -5.02 -16.19 33.83
N ASP A 48 -4.84 -17.35 34.47
CA ASP A 48 -4.09 -18.50 33.94
C ASP A 48 -4.68 -19.05 32.62
N ARG A 49 -5.95 -18.75 32.35
CA ARG A 49 -6.65 -19.12 31.10
C ARG A 49 -6.45 -18.12 29.96
N PHE A 50 -5.84 -16.96 30.23
CA PHE A 50 -5.67 -15.86 29.30
C PHE A 50 -4.19 -15.54 29.10
N PRO A 51 -3.47 -16.36 28.31
CA PRO A 51 -2.12 -16.02 27.89
C PRO A 51 -2.12 -14.75 27.00
N ALA A 52 -0.93 -14.18 26.80
CA ALA A 52 -0.76 -12.88 26.14
C ALA A 52 -1.24 -12.83 24.67
N ASP A 53 -1.31 -13.98 24.01
CA ASP A 53 -1.84 -14.17 22.66
C ASP A 53 -3.39 -14.26 22.62
N PHE A 54 -4.03 -14.49 23.78
CA PHE A 54 -5.48 -14.58 23.89
C PHE A 54 -6.08 -13.23 24.33
N MET A 55 -5.37 -12.52 25.19
CA MET A 55 -5.79 -11.23 25.72
C MET A 55 -4.59 -10.35 26.02
N PHE A 56 -4.75 -9.04 25.78
CA PHE A 56 -3.80 -8.03 26.23
C PHE A 56 -4.51 -6.73 26.59
N GLU A 57 -3.88 -5.91 27.44
CA GLU A 57 -4.33 -4.55 27.71
C GLU A 57 -3.83 -3.60 26.63
N LEU A 58 -4.70 -2.70 26.15
CA LEU A 58 -4.29 -1.68 25.19
C LEU A 58 -3.36 -0.66 25.86
N THR A 59 -2.37 -0.18 25.13
CA THR A 59 -1.61 1.00 25.55
C THR A 59 -2.49 2.24 25.50
N LYS A 60 -2.09 3.29 26.23
CA LYS A 60 -2.80 4.58 26.19
C LYS A 60 -2.89 5.12 24.76
N ASP A 61 -1.80 5.01 24.00
CA ASP A 61 -1.72 5.53 22.63
C ASP A 61 -2.58 4.72 21.66
N GLU A 62 -2.59 3.38 21.76
CA GLU A 62 -3.49 2.52 20.99
C GLU A 62 -4.96 2.85 21.29
N TYR A 63 -5.30 3.07 22.56
CA TYR A 63 -6.66 3.42 22.96
C TYR A 63 -7.08 4.81 22.48
N GLN A 64 -6.19 5.80 22.53
CA GLN A 64 -6.47 7.14 21.99
C GLN A 64 -6.61 7.12 20.46
N SER A 65 -5.76 6.37 19.77
CA SER A 65 -5.83 6.21 18.32
C SER A 65 -7.14 5.56 17.90
N LEU A 66 -7.54 4.46 18.58
CA LEU A 66 -8.83 3.82 18.35
C LEU A 66 -10.00 4.76 18.61
N ARG A 67 -9.90 5.61 19.65
CA ARG A 67 -10.90 6.64 19.95
C ARG A 67 -10.99 7.72 18.88
N SER A 68 -9.87 8.18 18.33
CA SER A 68 -9.91 9.18 17.26
C SER A 68 -10.57 8.68 15.97
N GLN A 69 -10.48 7.37 15.72
CA GLN A 69 -11.16 6.72 14.58
C GLN A 69 -12.67 6.56 14.83
N ILE A 70 -13.06 6.32 16.07
CA ILE A 70 -14.46 6.21 16.50
C ILE A 70 -14.93 7.62 16.90
N VAL A 71 -15.44 8.40 15.94
CA VAL A 71 -15.89 9.81 16.05
C VAL A 71 -16.91 10.09 17.19
N THR A 72 -17.35 9.08 17.93
CA THR A 72 -18.34 9.15 19.00
C THR A 72 -17.74 9.67 20.32
N LEU A 73 -17.52 10.98 20.42
CA LEU A 73 -17.29 11.67 21.69
C LEU A 73 -18.62 11.79 22.46
N LYS A 74 -18.91 10.84 23.36
CA LYS A 74 -19.91 11.07 24.43
C LYS A 74 -19.20 11.66 25.66
N ARG A 75 -19.57 12.90 26.00
CA ARG A 75 -19.08 13.64 27.17
C ARG A 75 -19.35 12.81 28.44
N GLY A 76 -18.30 12.40 29.15
CA GLY A 76 -18.41 11.65 30.42
C GLY A 76 -18.02 10.17 30.40
N GLN A 77 -17.79 9.54 29.23
CA GLN A 77 -17.27 8.16 29.15
C GLN A 77 -15.72 8.11 29.15
N HIS A 78 -15.10 8.80 30.09
CA HIS A 78 -13.66 8.66 30.30
C HIS A 78 -13.41 7.37 31.09
N SER A 79 -13.10 6.27 30.40
CA SER A 79 -12.54 5.11 31.09
C SER A 79 -11.18 5.51 31.66
N LYS A 80 -11.07 5.52 32.99
CA LYS A 80 -9.82 5.80 33.71
C LYS A 80 -8.73 4.75 33.43
N TYR A 81 -9.14 3.57 32.96
CA TYR A 81 -8.28 2.42 32.71
C TYR A 81 -8.36 2.01 31.24
N ALA A 82 -7.25 1.51 30.70
CA ALA A 82 -7.24 0.97 29.36
C ALA A 82 -8.15 -0.27 29.27
N PRO A 83 -8.81 -0.48 28.13
CA PRO A 83 -9.60 -1.68 27.93
C PRO A 83 -8.70 -2.89 27.65
N PHE A 84 -9.18 -4.07 28.02
CA PHE A 84 -8.64 -5.33 27.53
C PHE A 84 -9.16 -5.58 26.11
N ALA A 85 -8.27 -6.08 25.27
CA ALA A 85 -8.55 -6.60 23.95
C ALA A 85 -8.45 -8.12 23.97
N PHE A 86 -9.45 -8.79 23.41
CA PHE A 86 -9.55 -10.25 23.35
C PHE A 86 -9.51 -10.69 21.91
N THR A 87 -8.67 -11.68 21.61
CA THR A 87 -8.63 -12.34 20.31
C THR A 87 -9.77 -13.34 20.19
N GLU A 88 -9.96 -13.96 19.03
CA GLU A 88 -10.93 -15.05 18.83
C GLU A 88 -10.82 -16.14 19.91
N HIS A 89 -9.59 -16.57 20.22
CA HIS A 89 -9.33 -17.56 21.26
C HIS A 89 -9.58 -17.01 22.67
N GLY A 90 -9.25 -15.74 22.93
CA GLY A 90 -9.58 -15.10 24.20
C GLY A 90 -11.09 -15.00 24.45
N VAL A 91 -11.86 -14.68 23.40
CA VAL A 91 -13.33 -14.68 23.49
C VAL A 91 -13.83 -16.10 23.74
N LEU A 92 -13.30 -17.10 23.04
CA LEU A 92 -13.64 -18.50 23.31
C LEU A 92 -13.39 -18.86 24.78
N MET A 93 -12.29 -18.42 25.39
CA MET A 93 -12.03 -18.67 26.81
C MET A 93 -13.04 -17.99 27.75
N LEU A 94 -13.67 -16.88 27.33
CA LEU A 94 -14.76 -16.27 28.10
C LEU A 94 -15.97 -17.19 28.24
N SER A 95 -16.21 -18.12 27.32
CA SER A 95 -17.28 -19.13 27.47
C SER A 95 -17.08 -20.06 28.67
N SER A 96 -15.82 -20.29 29.06
CA SER A 96 -15.47 -21.11 30.22
C SER A 96 -15.55 -20.37 31.55
N VAL A 97 -15.67 -19.03 31.49
CA VAL A 97 -15.71 -18.12 32.63
C VAL A 97 -17.12 -17.58 32.85
N LEU A 98 -17.86 -17.30 31.77
CA LEU A 98 -19.23 -16.81 31.76
C LEU A 98 -20.18 -17.94 31.35
N ASN A 99 -20.86 -18.51 32.34
CA ASN A 99 -21.73 -19.69 32.14
C ASN A 99 -23.20 -19.35 31.93
N SER A 100 -23.56 -18.10 31.59
CA SER A 100 -24.96 -17.76 31.30
C SER A 100 -25.37 -18.28 29.92
N GLU A 101 -26.63 -18.70 29.76
CA GLU A 101 -27.17 -19.17 28.48
C GLU A 101 -26.96 -18.11 27.38
N ARG A 102 -27.14 -16.84 27.73
CA ARG A 102 -26.84 -15.69 26.87
C ARG A 102 -25.37 -15.67 26.43
N ALA A 103 -24.43 -15.76 27.37
CA ALA A 103 -23.01 -15.72 27.07
C ALA A 103 -22.56 -16.90 26.19
N ILE A 104 -23.13 -18.09 26.39
CA ILE A 104 -22.88 -19.26 25.55
C ILE A 104 -23.34 -18.98 24.11
N GLN A 105 -24.56 -18.48 23.92
CA GLN A 105 -25.08 -18.18 22.58
C GLN A 105 -24.28 -17.08 21.87
N VAL A 106 -23.93 -16.01 22.59
CA VAL A 106 -23.11 -14.92 22.05
C VAL A 106 -21.74 -15.41 21.64
N ASN A 107 -21.07 -16.23 22.46
CA ASN A 107 -19.77 -16.82 22.12
C ASN A 107 -19.83 -17.64 20.82
N ILE A 108 -20.85 -18.48 20.68
CA ILE A 108 -21.06 -19.27 19.45
C ILE A 108 -21.19 -18.35 18.23
N GLN A 109 -21.96 -17.26 18.35
CA GLN A 109 -22.11 -16.29 17.27
C GLN A 109 -20.82 -15.55 16.96
N ILE A 110 -20.06 -15.15 17.97
CA ILE A 110 -18.77 -14.48 17.78
C ILE A 110 -17.81 -15.39 16.99
N VAL A 111 -17.62 -16.65 17.42
CA VAL A 111 -16.75 -17.60 16.71
C VAL A 111 -17.20 -17.81 15.26
N ARG A 112 -18.51 -17.91 15.00
CA ARG A 112 -19.05 -17.98 13.64
C ARG A 112 -18.73 -16.73 12.82
N THR A 113 -18.86 -15.55 13.41
CA THR A 113 -18.52 -14.28 12.75
C THR A 113 -17.03 -14.21 12.41
N PHE A 114 -16.14 -14.56 13.35
CA PHE A 114 -14.70 -14.60 13.11
C PHE A 114 -14.31 -15.58 12.00
N THR A 115 -14.92 -16.78 12.00
CA THR A 115 -14.75 -17.79 10.96
C THR A 115 -15.20 -17.25 9.61
N LYS A 116 -16.38 -16.63 9.54
CA LYS A 116 -16.91 -16.09 8.29
C LYS A 116 -16.05 -14.97 7.71
N LEU A 117 -15.56 -14.09 8.58
CA LEU A 117 -14.61 -13.04 8.20
C LEU A 117 -13.27 -13.62 7.72
N ARG A 118 -12.85 -14.79 8.22
CA ARG A 118 -11.65 -15.47 7.75
C ARG A 118 -11.87 -16.12 6.38
N GLU A 119 -13.01 -16.78 6.17
CA GLU A 119 -13.41 -17.33 4.87
C GLU A 119 -13.43 -16.25 3.79
N MET A 120 -14.06 -15.10 4.07
CA MET A 120 -14.10 -13.97 3.14
C MET A 120 -12.70 -13.46 2.78
N LEU A 121 -11.75 -13.44 3.71
CA LEU A 121 -10.37 -13.07 3.40
C LEU A 121 -9.62 -14.15 2.62
N SER A 122 -9.93 -15.43 2.87
CA SER A 122 -9.31 -16.55 2.16
C SER A 122 -9.73 -16.59 0.69
N THR A 123 -11.00 -16.32 0.37
CA THR A 123 -11.47 -16.28 -1.02
C THR A 123 -10.74 -15.23 -1.86
N HIS A 124 -10.37 -14.09 -1.25
CA HIS A 124 -9.54 -13.08 -1.92
C HIS A 124 -8.09 -13.51 -2.14
N LYS A 125 -7.54 -14.39 -1.29
CA LYS A 125 -6.18 -14.93 -1.48
C LYS A 125 -6.13 -15.87 -2.70
N ASP A 126 -7.18 -16.67 -2.89
CA ASP A 126 -7.29 -17.53 -4.07
C ASP A 126 -7.57 -16.72 -5.34
N LEU A 127 -8.37 -15.65 -5.23
CA LEU A 127 -8.56 -14.69 -6.32
C LEU A 127 -7.24 -13.99 -6.68
N LYS A 128 -6.47 -13.51 -5.70
CA LYS A 128 -5.14 -12.91 -5.89
C LYS A 128 -4.20 -13.87 -6.62
N ARG A 129 -4.11 -15.13 -6.17
CA ARG A 129 -3.32 -16.17 -6.85
C ARG A 129 -3.78 -16.40 -8.28
N LYS A 130 -5.10 -16.36 -8.53
CA LYS A 130 -5.66 -16.53 -9.86
C LYS A 130 -5.33 -15.36 -10.77
N ILE A 131 -5.38 -14.12 -10.26
CA ILE A 131 -4.93 -12.91 -10.96
C ILE A 131 -3.44 -13.00 -11.27
N GLU A 132 -2.58 -13.30 -10.29
CA GLU A 132 -1.13 -13.47 -10.49
C GLU A 132 -0.84 -14.56 -11.54
N SER A 133 -1.59 -15.67 -11.53
CA SER A 133 -1.44 -16.74 -12.52
C SER A 133 -1.90 -16.33 -13.93
N MET A 134 -2.89 -15.44 -14.03
CA MET A 134 -3.33 -14.89 -15.32
C MET A 134 -2.32 -13.87 -15.83
N GLU A 135 -1.87 -12.94 -15.00
CA GLU A 135 -0.84 -11.94 -15.33
C GLU A 135 0.42 -12.63 -15.89
N LYS A 136 0.90 -13.69 -15.22
CA LYS A 136 2.05 -14.46 -15.71
C LYS A 136 1.83 -15.09 -17.10
N LYS A 137 0.63 -15.65 -17.36
CA LYS A 137 0.29 -16.21 -18.68
C LYS A 137 0.23 -15.15 -19.77
N TYR A 138 -0.30 -13.97 -19.44
CA TYR A 138 -0.39 -12.87 -20.39
C TYR A 138 0.98 -12.25 -20.65
N ASP A 139 1.85 -12.11 -19.64
CA ASP A 139 3.22 -11.62 -19.84
C ASP A 139 4.02 -12.50 -20.81
N GLU A 140 3.89 -13.82 -20.74
CA GLU A 140 4.50 -14.76 -21.69
C GLU A 140 3.97 -14.55 -23.12
N GLN A 141 2.67 -14.32 -23.28
CA GLN A 141 2.06 -14.02 -24.59
C GLN A 141 2.47 -12.64 -25.13
N PHE A 142 2.56 -11.63 -24.26
CA PHE A 142 3.01 -10.29 -24.63
C PHE A 142 4.49 -10.26 -25.00
N GLN A 143 5.35 -11.09 -24.39
CA GLN A 143 6.74 -11.22 -24.83
C GLN A 143 6.86 -11.63 -26.30
N ILE A 144 6.05 -12.60 -26.74
CA ILE A 144 6.02 -13.06 -28.14
C ILE A 144 5.57 -11.93 -29.07
N VAL A 145 4.54 -11.17 -28.67
CA VAL A 145 4.05 -10.02 -29.44
C VAL A 145 5.10 -8.91 -29.52
N PHE A 146 5.77 -8.57 -28.43
CA PHE A 146 6.85 -7.59 -28.41
C PHE A 146 8.06 -8.04 -29.22
N GLU A 147 8.41 -9.33 -29.20
CA GLU A 147 9.48 -9.90 -30.02
C GLU A 147 9.13 -9.83 -31.52
N ALA A 148 7.91 -10.18 -31.89
CA ALA A 148 7.42 -10.05 -33.27
C ALA A 148 7.40 -8.59 -33.74
N ILE A 149 6.93 -7.65 -32.90
CA ILE A 149 6.97 -6.20 -33.19
C ILE A 149 8.43 -5.72 -33.34
N LYS A 150 9.35 -6.22 -32.51
CA LYS A 150 10.78 -5.88 -32.59
C LYS A 150 11.43 -6.38 -33.87
N GLN A 151 11.03 -7.55 -34.36
CA GLN A 151 11.45 -8.10 -35.66
C GLN A 151 10.86 -7.32 -36.84
N LEU A 152 9.64 -6.80 -36.72
CA LEU A 152 9.02 -5.95 -37.74
C LEU A 152 9.62 -4.52 -37.75
N LEU A 153 10.01 -4.01 -36.58
CA LEU A 153 10.65 -2.69 -36.43
C LEU A 153 12.16 -2.71 -36.76
N SER A 154 12.81 -3.87 -36.77
CA SER A 154 14.18 -4.00 -37.24
C SER A 154 14.22 -3.94 -38.76
N GLU A 155 14.05 -2.75 -39.32
CA GLU A 155 14.52 -2.47 -40.68
C GLU A 155 16.05 -2.62 -40.68
N GLU A 156 16.57 -3.44 -41.60
CA GLU A 156 18.00 -3.60 -41.78
C GLU A 156 18.65 -2.24 -42.05
N ASP A 157 19.42 -1.74 -41.09
CA ASP A 157 20.31 -0.57 -41.18
C ASP A 157 21.52 -0.86 -42.10
N LYS A 158 21.28 -1.50 -43.26
CA LYS A 158 22.30 -1.63 -44.30
C LYS A 158 22.48 -0.24 -44.90
N PRO A 159 23.72 0.32 -44.91
CA PRO A 159 23.95 1.62 -45.50
C PRO A 159 23.54 1.56 -46.98
N LYS A 160 22.49 2.31 -47.35
CA LYS A 160 22.02 2.41 -48.73
C LYS A 160 23.20 2.84 -49.60
N LYS A 161 23.56 2.04 -50.60
CA LYS A 161 24.60 2.39 -51.58
C LYS A 161 24.19 3.72 -52.22
N LYS A 162 25.03 4.74 -52.10
CA LYS A 162 24.81 6.03 -52.75
C LYS A 162 24.87 5.81 -54.27
N ILE A 163 23.75 6.00 -54.96
CA ILE A 163 23.69 5.96 -56.42
C ILE A 163 23.91 7.39 -56.91
N GLY A 164 25.04 7.63 -57.58
CA GLY A 164 25.37 8.91 -58.18
C GLY A 164 26.88 9.07 -58.46
N TYR A 165 27.22 9.80 -59.53
CA TYR A 165 28.60 10.17 -59.84
C TYR A 165 29.09 11.22 -58.84
N THR A 166 30.13 10.90 -58.06
CA THR A 166 30.78 11.85 -57.15
C THR A 166 32.07 12.35 -57.80
N VAL A 167 32.07 13.59 -58.28
CA VAL A 167 33.30 14.29 -58.64
C VAL A 167 34.00 14.69 -57.33
N LYS A 168 35.20 14.17 -57.09
CA LYS A 168 36.03 14.55 -55.94
C LYS A 168 36.72 15.88 -56.22
N GLU A 169 36.03 16.99 -56.02
CA GLU A 169 36.68 18.29 -55.95
C GLU A 169 37.27 18.55 -54.55
N LYS A 170 38.48 19.10 -54.52
CA LYS A 170 39.14 19.52 -53.27
C LYS A 170 38.46 20.80 -52.75
N GLN A 171 37.70 20.69 -51.67
CA GLN A 171 37.09 21.84 -51.00
C GLN A 171 38.16 22.73 -50.34
N LYS A 172 38.13 24.03 -50.61
CA LYS A 172 38.86 25.07 -49.85
C LYS A 172 38.25 25.24 -48.46
N ALA A 173 39.09 25.31 -47.44
CA ALA A 173 38.66 25.52 -46.06
C ALA A 173 38.31 27.01 -45.81
N TYR A 174 37.02 27.29 -45.59
CA TYR A 174 36.57 28.56 -45.01
C TYR A 174 35.47 28.31 -43.97
N GLY A 175 35.67 28.90 -42.78
CA GLY A 175 34.64 29.16 -41.77
C GLY A 175 34.17 27.96 -40.94
N LYS A 176 34.43 27.99 -39.61
CA LYS A 176 33.86 27.04 -38.65
C LYS A 176 32.32 27.15 -38.65
N SER A 177 31.65 26.25 -39.35
CA SER A 177 30.21 26.02 -39.20
C SER A 177 29.93 25.39 -37.83
N VAL A 178 29.17 26.12 -37.01
CA VAL A 178 28.59 25.64 -35.76
C VAL A 178 27.81 24.36 -36.06
N LYS A 179 28.28 23.22 -35.51
CA LYS A 179 27.54 21.96 -35.55
C LYS A 179 26.22 22.16 -34.80
N LYS A 180 25.10 22.21 -35.51
CA LYS A 180 23.78 21.96 -34.92
C LYS A 180 23.82 20.56 -34.31
N LYS A 181 23.96 20.49 -32.98
CA LYS A 181 23.84 19.25 -32.22
C LYS A 181 22.40 18.74 -32.37
N LYS A 182 22.25 17.43 -32.57
CA LYS A 182 20.98 16.71 -32.37
C LYS A 182 20.43 17.05 -30.97
N PRO A 183 19.11 17.09 -30.76
CA PRO A 183 18.55 17.30 -29.42
C PRO A 183 19.00 16.15 -28.53
N SER A 184 19.87 16.44 -27.56
CA SER A 184 20.31 15.51 -26.53
C SER A 184 19.25 15.44 -25.44
N THR A 185 18.73 14.26 -25.14
CA THR A 185 17.88 13.96 -23.97
C THR A 185 18.72 13.81 -22.69
N ASP A 186 19.80 14.57 -22.54
CA ASP A 186 20.63 14.56 -21.36
C ASP A 186 20.34 15.80 -20.52
N GLY A 187 19.29 15.74 -19.69
CA GLY A 187 19.29 16.53 -18.47
C GLY A 187 20.40 15.98 -17.56
N SER A 188 21.28 16.85 -17.07
CA SER A 188 22.51 16.42 -16.39
C SER A 188 22.19 15.65 -15.10
N PHE A 189 22.45 14.35 -15.07
CA PHE A 189 22.52 13.59 -13.83
C PHE A 189 23.95 13.65 -13.27
N THR A 190 24.07 13.83 -11.96
CA THR A 190 25.35 13.54 -11.30
C THR A 190 25.60 12.03 -11.32
N PRO A 191 26.86 11.54 -11.40
CA PRO A 191 27.16 10.11 -11.51
C PRO A 191 26.53 9.27 -10.38
N LYS A 192 26.53 9.81 -9.15
CA LYS A 192 25.91 9.17 -7.98
C LYS A 192 24.38 9.15 -8.08
N ALA A 193 23.74 10.22 -8.57
CA ALA A 193 22.30 10.26 -8.82
C ALA A 193 21.89 9.28 -9.93
N LYS A 194 22.69 9.16 -11.00
CA LYS A 194 22.45 8.22 -12.10
C LYS A 194 22.44 6.78 -11.60
N LYS A 195 23.42 6.40 -10.78
CA LYS A 195 23.50 5.06 -10.18
C LYS A 195 22.28 4.71 -9.31
N ILE A 196 21.80 5.65 -8.49
CA ILE A 196 20.60 5.44 -7.66
C ILE A 196 19.36 5.36 -8.55
N TRP A 197 19.24 6.25 -9.54
CA TRP A 197 18.12 6.26 -10.47
C TRP A 197 18.01 4.97 -11.26
N GLU A 198 19.12 4.48 -11.82
CA GLU A 198 19.19 3.24 -12.60
C GLU A 198 18.96 1.97 -11.75
N ALA A 199 19.15 2.03 -10.44
CA ALA A 199 18.86 0.91 -9.53
C ALA A 199 17.36 0.74 -9.26
N ILE A 200 16.53 1.75 -9.54
CA ILE A 200 15.07 1.67 -9.38
C ILE A 200 14.47 0.88 -10.56
N PRO A 201 13.64 -0.15 -10.33
CA PRO A 201 12.95 -0.88 -11.40
C PRO A 201 12.18 0.03 -12.35
N GLY A 202 12.21 -0.26 -13.65
CA GLY A 202 11.61 0.60 -14.69
C GLY A 202 10.11 0.90 -14.49
N ILE A 203 9.34 -0.03 -13.92
CA ILE A 203 7.92 0.18 -13.57
C ILE A 203 7.77 1.30 -12.54
N ILE A 204 8.66 1.34 -11.54
CA ILE A 204 8.65 2.36 -10.48
C ILE A 204 9.14 3.70 -11.04
N GLN A 205 10.19 3.69 -11.87
CA GLN A 205 10.63 4.89 -12.58
C GLN A 205 9.48 5.50 -13.40
N PHE A 206 8.74 4.70 -14.17
CA PHE A 206 7.60 5.16 -14.95
C PHE A 206 6.51 5.82 -14.08
N LYS A 207 6.19 5.22 -12.92
CA LYS A 207 5.24 5.81 -11.97
C LYS A 207 5.74 7.13 -11.38
N ILE A 208 7.01 7.20 -11.01
CA ILE A 208 7.64 8.42 -10.46
C ILE A 208 7.59 9.55 -11.49
N LEU A 209 7.90 9.26 -12.76
CA LEU A 209 7.95 10.26 -13.82
C LEU A 209 6.57 10.77 -14.24
N ASN A 210 5.52 9.94 -14.17
CA ASN A 210 4.18 10.28 -14.66
C ASN A 210 3.22 10.80 -13.59
N ASN A 211 3.62 10.79 -12.32
CA ASN A 211 2.79 11.26 -11.23
C ASN A 211 3.51 12.36 -10.45
N VAL A 212 3.88 13.46 -11.12
CA VAL A 212 4.50 14.61 -10.46
C VAL A 212 3.49 15.76 -10.40
N TRP A 213 3.32 16.36 -9.22
CA TRP A 213 2.42 17.49 -9.06
C TRP A 213 3.00 18.74 -9.74
N CYS A 214 2.25 19.33 -10.67
CA CYS A 214 2.62 20.58 -11.31
C CYS A 214 1.82 21.74 -10.68
N VAL A 215 2.53 22.71 -10.09
CA VAL A 215 1.89 23.89 -9.45
C VAL A 215 1.10 24.73 -10.46
N GLN A 216 1.62 24.89 -11.68
CA GLN A 216 0.96 25.66 -12.75
C GLN A 216 -0.34 24.98 -13.25
N CYS A 217 -0.31 23.66 -13.48
CA CYS A 217 -1.49 22.91 -13.92
C CYS A 217 -2.45 22.55 -12.78
N ARG A 218 -2.02 22.62 -11.51
CA ARG A 218 -2.76 22.15 -10.32
C ARG A 218 -3.29 20.72 -10.46
N LYS A 219 -2.52 19.86 -11.11
CA LYS A 219 -2.81 18.43 -11.31
C LYS A 219 -1.54 17.62 -11.49
N GLU A 220 -1.68 16.31 -11.44
CA GLU A 220 -0.65 15.34 -11.78
C GLU A 220 -0.22 15.51 -13.25
N SER A 221 1.08 15.40 -13.50
CA SER A 221 1.69 15.51 -14.81
C SER A 221 2.94 14.66 -14.93
N SER A 222 3.43 14.54 -16.17
CA SER A 222 4.68 13.87 -16.50
C SER A 222 5.84 14.85 -16.52
N ILE A 223 7.01 14.40 -16.06
CA ILE A 223 8.25 15.17 -16.10
C ILE A 223 8.98 14.96 -17.44
N GLY A 224 9.22 16.05 -18.16
CA GLY A 224 10.11 16.14 -19.31
C GLY A 224 11.45 16.77 -18.93
N ASN A 225 12.45 16.68 -19.82
CA ASN A 225 13.80 17.25 -19.60
C ASN A 225 14.40 16.86 -18.23
N LEU A 226 14.27 15.58 -17.89
CA LEU A 226 14.63 15.04 -16.59
C LEU A 226 16.12 15.23 -16.27
N SER A 227 16.40 15.76 -15.09
CA SER A 227 17.73 15.86 -14.48
C SER A 227 17.69 15.37 -13.03
N GLY A 228 18.83 14.94 -12.48
CA GLY A 228 18.88 14.40 -11.13
C GLY A 228 20.16 14.75 -10.37
N LYS A 229 20.00 15.20 -9.14
CA LYS A 229 21.09 15.53 -8.21
C LYS A 229 20.82 14.93 -6.83
N ILE A 230 21.87 14.80 -6.03
CA ILE A 230 21.72 14.40 -4.63
C ILE A 230 21.83 15.65 -3.77
N GLU A 231 20.79 15.92 -2.99
CA GLU A 231 20.73 17.03 -2.04
C GLU A 231 20.46 16.44 -0.65
N SER A 232 21.31 16.74 0.33
CA SER A 232 21.18 16.22 1.71
C SER A 232 21.04 14.70 1.82
N GLY A 233 21.67 13.94 0.92
CA GLY A 233 21.62 12.48 0.89
C GLY A 233 20.43 11.87 0.14
N MET A 234 19.46 12.69 -0.29
CA MET A 234 18.26 12.25 -1.03
C MET A 234 18.41 12.50 -2.53
N LEU A 235 17.78 11.66 -3.36
CA LEU A 235 17.75 11.85 -4.81
C LEU A 235 16.64 12.84 -5.18
N VAL A 236 17.01 13.97 -5.78
CA VAL A 236 16.08 15.00 -6.25
C VAL A 236 16.07 15.00 -7.77
N LEU A 237 14.90 14.72 -8.33
CA LEU A 237 14.62 14.81 -9.76
C LEU A 237 14.03 16.18 -10.07
N ARG A 238 14.52 16.84 -11.12
CA ARG A 238 14.02 18.12 -11.61
C ARG A 238 13.80 18.07 -13.11
N GLY A 239 12.81 18.79 -13.59
CA GLY A 239 12.48 18.86 -15.01
C GLY A 239 11.33 19.81 -15.26
N THR A 240 10.71 19.69 -16.43
CA THR A 240 9.61 20.55 -16.87
C THR A 240 8.34 19.73 -17.06
N CYS A 241 7.20 20.24 -16.63
CA CYS A 241 5.90 19.67 -16.90
C CYS A 241 5.68 19.53 -18.41
N THR A 242 5.32 18.33 -18.89
CA THR A 242 5.07 18.11 -20.33
C THR A 242 3.83 18.84 -20.83
N THR A 243 2.91 19.21 -19.93
CA THR A 243 1.64 19.88 -20.29
C THR A 243 1.77 21.40 -20.42
N CYS A 244 2.49 22.05 -19.50
CA CYS A 244 2.59 23.52 -19.48
C CYS A 244 4.02 24.07 -19.57
N GLY A 245 5.04 23.21 -19.54
CA GLY A 245 6.45 23.62 -19.52
C GLY A 245 6.95 24.19 -18.19
N GLY A 246 6.10 24.32 -17.17
CA GLY A 246 6.49 24.84 -15.85
C GLY A 246 7.41 23.89 -15.09
N ASP A 247 8.21 24.44 -14.18
CA ASP A 247 9.19 23.67 -13.39
C ASP A 247 8.49 22.69 -12.43
N VAL A 248 8.99 21.46 -12.40
CA VAL A 248 8.55 20.39 -11.50
C VAL A 248 9.74 19.68 -10.88
N ALA A 249 9.55 19.19 -9.65
CA ALA A 249 10.57 18.44 -8.93
C ALA A 249 9.93 17.32 -8.11
N ARG A 250 10.71 16.25 -7.89
CA ARG A 250 10.32 15.13 -7.03
C ARG A 250 11.51 14.66 -6.21
N VAL A 251 11.28 14.49 -4.91
CA VAL A 251 12.27 13.93 -3.98
C VAL A 251 12.00 12.45 -3.81
N ILE A 252 13.06 11.65 -3.82
CA ILE A 252 13.04 10.22 -3.54
C ILE A 252 13.87 10.02 -2.27
N GLU A 253 13.18 9.62 -1.21
CA GLU A 253 13.79 9.18 0.04
C GLU A 253 14.36 7.78 -0.19
N ASN A 254 15.63 7.59 0.16
CA ASN A 254 16.22 6.26 0.25
C ASN A 254 15.91 5.74 1.66
N GLU A 255 15.03 4.75 1.78
CA GLU A 255 14.95 3.90 2.97
C GLU A 255 16.17 2.97 3.08
#